data_AF-A0A969PGY5-F1
#
_entry.id   AF-A0A969PGY5-F1
#
_cell.length_a   1.000
_cell.length_b   1.000
_cell.length_c   1.000
_cell.angle_alpha   90.00
_cell.angle_beta   90.00
_cell.angle_gamma   90.00
#
_symmetry.space_group_name_H-M   'P 1'
#
loop_
_entity.id
_entity.type
_entity.pdbx_description
1 polymer ?
#
loop_
_entity_poly.entity_id
_entity_poly.type
_entity_poly.pdbx_seq_one_letter_code
_entity_poly.pdbx_strand_id
1 'polypeptide(L)'
;MIARYQSICDGKKANLINYKPQGGDAVVINDSSLGAQVNNKLKRKTVELEMEGTFEQTQAVMRDIERLQPLLMVKNLNVETSENPFVIFTNLSNQQTQFIPLPSKVKTKFTFDAILPLTPEDVAKLAPPPEEIKDGQTPKK
;
A
#
# COMPACT_ATOMS: atom_id res chain seq x y z
N MET A 1 2.53 9.73 -8.06
CA MET A 1 2.54 8.56 -7.13
C MET A 1 1.69 7.39 -7.67
N ILE A 2 0.47 7.62 -8.18
CA ILE A 2 -0.37 6.59 -8.86
C ILE A 2 0.40 5.87 -9.99
N ALA A 3 1.09 6.63 -10.84
CA ALA A 3 1.84 6.09 -11.98
C ALA A 3 2.90 5.04 -11.61
N ARG A 4 3.44 5.08 -10.37
CA ARG A 4 4.46 4.12 -9.92
C ARG A 4 3.84 2.75 -9.63
N TYR A 5 2.67 2.70 -9.01
CA TYR A 5 1.99 1.43 -8.69
C TYR A 5 1.38 0.79 -9.94
N GLN A 6 0.78 1.60 -10.82
CA GLN A 6 0.33 1.13 -12.13
C GLN A 6 1.49 0.50 -12.92
N SER A 7 2.63 1.20 -12.99
CA SER A 7 3.81 0.70 -13.71
C SER A 7 4.37 -0.62 -13.13
N ILE A 8 4.28 -0.83 -11.81
CA ILE A 8 4.69 -2.09 -11.18
C ILE A 8 3.76 -3.23 -11.57
N CYS A 9 2.44 -3.02 -11.50
CA CYS A 9 1.45 -4.02 -11.91
C CYS A 9 1.62 -4.38 -13.39
N ASP A 10 1.68 -3.38 -14.26
CA ASP A 10 1.86 -3.57 -15.71
C ASP A 10 3.16 -4.30 -16.02
N GLY A 11 4.25 -3.93 -15.34
CA GLY A 11 5.56 -4.56 -15.50
C GLY A 11 5.59 -6.05 -15.12
N LYS A 12 4.64 -6.52 -14.29
CA LYS A 12 4.46 -7.94 -13.94
C LYS A 12 3.29 -8.59 -14.67
N LYS A 13 2.66 -7.88 -15.61
CA LYS A 13 1.46 -8.33 -16.33
C LYS A 13 0.30 -8.68 -15.37
N ALA A 14 0.25 -8.02 -14.21
CA ALA A 14 -0.90 -8.07 -13.31
C ALA A 14 -1.80 -6.87 -13.61
N ASN A 15 -3.11 -7.07 -13.55
CA ASN A 15 -4.08 -6.02 -13.81
C ASN A 15 -4.38 -5.25 -12.52
N LEU A 16 -4.17 -3.93 -12.51
CA LEU A 16 -4.61 -3.08 -11.41
C LEU A 16 -6.10 -2.79 -11.55
N ILE A 17 -6.91 -3.28 -10.61
CA ILE A 17 -8.37 -3.10 -10.61
C ILE A 17 -8.76 -1.82 -9.90
N ASN A 18 -8.15 -1.56 -8.74
CA ASN A 18 -8.48 -0.41 -7.93
C ASN A 18 -7.24 0.14 -7.23
N TYR A 19 -7.17 1.48 -7.15
CA TYR A 19 -6.17 2.21 -6.38
C TYR A 19 -6.86 3.38 -5.67
N LYS A 20 -6.86 3.36 -4.34
CA LYS A 20 -7.48 4.39 -3.50
C LYS A 20 -6.48 4.89 -2.45
N PRO A 21 -5.80 6.03 -2.69
CA PRO A 21 -4.99 6.66 -1.66
C PRO A 21 -5.91 7.32 -0.62
N GLN A 22 -5.63 7.11 0.65
CA GLN A 22 -6.36 7.79 1.72
C GLN A 22 -5.75 9.18 1.91
N GLY A 23 -6.26 10.15 1.14
CA GLY A 23 -5.77 11.53 1.13
C GLY A 23 -4.62 11.80 0.13
N GLY A 24 -4.18 13.06 0.08
CA GLY A 24 -3.11 13.52 -0.82
C GLY A 24 -1.71 13.23 -0.27
N ASP A 25 -1.45 13.71 0.95
CA ASP A 25 -0.14 13.68 1.59
C ASP A 25 -0.06 12.66 2.74
N ALA A 26 1.17 12.37 3.18
CA ALA A 26 1.39 11.54 4.36
C ALA A 26 0.95 12.30 5.62
N VAL A 27 0.21 11.63 6.49
CA VAL A 27 -0.38 12.20 7.71
C VAL A 27 0.46 11.83 8.92
N VAL A 28 0.76 12.80 9.78
CA VAL A 28 1.46 12.57 11.05
C VAL A 28 0.69 11.59 11.91
N ILE A 29 1.38 10.61 12.47
CA ILE A 29 0.79 9.63 13.37
C ILE A 29 0.69 10.27 14.75
N ASN A 30 -0.53 10.42 15.26
CA ASN A 30 -0.80 10.94 16.61
C ASN A 30 -1.94 10.20 17.33
N ASP A 31 -2.48 9.14 16.71
CA ASP A 31 -3.62 8.37 17.20
C ASP A 31 -3.21 7.14 18.02
N SER A 32 -1.91 6.98 18.30
CA SER A 32 -1.33 5.83 19.02
C SER A 32 -1.54 4.47 18.34
N SER A 33 -1.96 4.43 17.07
CA SER A 33 -2.17 3.17 16.32
C SER A 33 -0.92 2.32 16.14
N LEU A 34 0.27 2.92 16.22
CA LEU A 34 1.58 2.25 16.22
C LEU A 34 2.27 2.29 17.60
N GLY A 35 1.52 2.62 18.65
CA GLY A 35 2.04 2.85 20.00
C GLY A 35 2.35 4.31 20.29
N ALA A 36 2.11 4.73 21.54
CA ALA A 36 2.21 6.13 21.95
C ALA A 36 3.60 6.75 21.77
N GLN A 37 4.67 5.94 21.84
CA GLN A 37 6.05 6.40 21.70
C GLN A 37 6.40 6.92 20.30
N VAL A 38 5.58 6.57 19.30
CA VAL A 38 5.78 6.89 17.88
C VAL A 38 5.00 8.15 17.47
N ASN A 39 4.10 8.62 18.34
CA ASN A 39 3.29 9.82 18.07
C ASN A 39 4.18 11.04 17.80
N ASN A 40 3.82 11.81 16.78
CA ASN A 40 4.54 13.01 16.32
C ASN A 40 6.00 12.75 15.90
N LYS A 41 6.37 11.50 15.60
CA LYS A 41 7.72 11.13 15.11
C LYS A 41 7.72 10.54 13.71
N LEU A 42 6.60 9.93 13.32
CA LEU A 42 6.41 9.33 12.00
C LEU A 42 5.16 9.90 11.34
N LYS A 43 5.15 9.82 10.01
CA LYS A 43 3.95 10.04 9.19
C LYS A 43 3.69 8.80 8.36
N ARG A 44 2.42 8.56 8.05
CA ARG A 44 2.01 7.43 7.20
C ARG A 44 1.29 7.90 5.95
N LYS A 45 1.47 7.15 4.88
CA LYS A 45 0.63 7.26 3.70
C LYS A 45 -0.09 5.94 3.47
N THR A 46 -1.41 5.96 3.56
CA THR A 46 -2.24 4.77 3.42
C THR A 46 -2.79 4.66 2.00
N VAL A 47 -2.73 3.46 1.43
CA VAL A 47 -3.24 3.15 0.11
C VAL A 47 -3.97 1.82 0.15
N GLU A 48 -5.17 1.78 -0.41
CA GLU A 48 -5.89 0.54 -0.72
C GLU A 48 -5.64 0.17 -2.19
N LEU A 49 -5.32 -1.10 -2.41
CA LEU A 49 -5.00 -1.65 -3.72
C LEU A 49 -5.79 -2.93 -3.96
N GLU A 50 -6.32 -3.06 -5.17
CA GLU A 50 -6.93 -4.28 -5.67
C GLU A 50 -6.33 -4.61 -7.02
N MET A 51 -5.89 -5.84 -7.19
CA MET A 51 -5.26 -6.32 -8.42
C MET A 51 -5.70 -7.74 -8.73
N GLU A 52 -5.57 -8.13 -9.99
CA GLU A 52 -5.77 -9.49 -10.44
C GLU A 52 -4.57 -9.98 -11.27
N GLY A 53 -4.13 -11.19 -10.97
CA GLY A 53 -3.05 -11.85 -11.70
C GLY A 53 -2.91 -13.29 -11.21
N THR A 54 -1.99 -14.06 -11.79
CA THR A 54 -1.59 -15.35 -11.22
C THR A 54 -0.90 -15.15 -9.87
N PHE A 55 -0.80 -16.22 -9.08
CA PHE A 55 -0.11 -16.17 -7.79
C PHE A 55 1.35 -15.66 -7.91
N GLU A 56 2.08 -16.10 -8.93
CA GLU A 56 3.46 -15.66 -9.17
C GLU A 56 3.55 -14.17 -9.50
N GLN A 57 2.61 -13.66 -10.28
CA GLN A 57 2.53 -12.24 -10.62
C GLN A 57 2.21 -11.39 -9.40
N THR A 58 1.27 -11.83 -8.56
CA THR A 58 0.95 -11.17 -7.29
C THR A 58 2.16 -11.12 -6.37
N GLN A 59 2.88 -12.23 -6.20
CA GLN A 59 4.11 -12.24 -5.41
C GLN A 59 5.18 -11.29 -5.97
N ALA A 60 5.32 -11.23 -7.31
CA ALA A 60 6.27 -10.32 -7.94
C ALA A 60 5.92 -8.85 -7.70
N VAL A 61 4.64 -8.49 -7.78
CA VAL A 61 4.17 -7.13 -7.47
C VAL A 61 4.42 -6.80 -6.00
N MET A 62 4.09 -7.70 -5.06
CA MET A 62 4.34 -7.48 -3.63
C MET A 62 5.82 -7.23 -3.34
N ARG A 63 6.73 -8.05 -3.90
CA ARG A 63 8.18 -7.85 -3.76
C ARG A 63 8.65 -6.50 -4.33
N ASP A 64 8.09 -6.06 -5.44
CA ASP A 64 8.46 -4.77 -6.02
C ASP A 64 7.92 -3.60 -5.17
N ILE A 65 6.73 -3.74 -4.58
CA ILE A 65 6.18 -2.76 -3.63
C ILE A 65 7.06 -2.69 -2.37
N GLU A 66 7.46 -3.83 -1.81
CA GLU A 66 8.36 -3.92 -0.65
C GLU A 66 9.67 -3.16 -0.85
N ARG A 67 10.16 -3.04 -2.10
CA ARG A 67 11.40 -2.31 -2.43
C ARG A 67 11.27 -0.79 -2.46
N LEU A 68 10.04 -0.23 -2.45
CA LEU A 68 9.85 1.20 -2.73
C LEU A 68 10.10 2.12 -1.51
N GLN A 69 10.08 1.60 -0.28
CA GLN A 69 10.22 2.36 0.98
C GLN A 69 10.82 1.53 2.12
N PRO A 70 11.39 2.13 3.19
CA PRO A 70 12.09 1.37 4.23
C PRO A 70 11.16 0.57 5.16
N LEU A 71 9.92 1.03 5.38
CA LEU A 71 8.96 0.32 6.23
C LEU A 71 7.54 0.41 5.63
N LEU A 72 7.02 -0.75 5.25
CA LEU A 72 5.68 -0.92 4.72
C LEU A 72 4.89 -1.84 5.65
N MET A 73 3.70 -1.41 6.06
CA MET A 73 2.80 -2.22 6.87
C MET A 73 1.60 -2.63 6.03
N VAL A 74 1.53 -3.90 5.65
CA VAL A 74 0.39 -4.48 4.93
C VAL A 74 -0.70 -4.87 5.92
N LYS A 75 -1.93 -4.52 5.60
CA LYS A 75 -3.14 -4.75 6.39
C LYS A 75 -4.23 -5.31 5.50
N ASN A 76 -5.15 -6.07 6.11
CA ASN A 76 -6.37 -6.53 5.45
C ASN A 76 -6.11 -7.28 4.13
N LEU A 77 -5.04 -8.09 4.07
CA LEU A 77 -4.74 -8.90 2.90
C LEU A 77 -5.82 -9.97 2.72
N ASN A 78 -6.51 -9.90 1.60
CA ASN A 78 -7.47 -10.88 1.14
C ASN A 78 -7.02 -11.35 -0.26
N VAL A 79 -7.01 -12.67 -0.45
CA VAL A 79 -6.67 -13.32 -1.72
C VAL A 79 -7.75 -14.34 -2.02
N GLU A 80 -8.44 -14.13 -3.12
CA GLU A 80 -9.54 -14.99 -3.58
C GLU A 80 -9.21 -15.51 -4.97
N THR A 81 -9.53 -16.78 -5.23
CA THR A 81 -9.37 -17.36 -6.57
C THR A 81 -10.47 -16.79 -7.46
N SER A 82 -10.10 -16.12 -8.56
CA SER A 82 -11.08 -15.57 -9.50
C SER A 82 -11.72 -16.71 -10.29
N GLU A 83 -10.91 -17.54 -10.94
CA GLU A 83 -11.34 -18.65 -11.79
C GLU A 83 -10.25 -19.73 -11.91
N ASN A 84 -10.66 -20.99 -12.13
CA ASN A 84 -9.78 -22.13 -12.43
C ASN A 84 -9.98 -22.58 -13.88
N PRO A 85 -9.40 -21.86 -14.87
CA PRO A 85 -9.62 -22.15 -16.27
C PRO A 85 -8.93 -23.45 -16.70
N PHE A 86 -9.53 -24.14 -17.66
CA PHE A 86 -8.94 -25.29 -18.34
C PHE A 86 -9.32 -25.26 -19.83
N VAL A 87 -8.52 -25.91 -20.67
CA VAL A 87 -8.86 -26.16 -22.07
C VAL A 87 -9.12 -27.64 -22.29
N ILE A 88 -10.09 -27.94 -23.15
CA ILE A 88 -10.41 -29.30 -23.58
C ILE A 88 -9.68 -29.55 -24.90
N PHE A 89 -8.82 -30.56 -24.92
CA PHE A 89 -8.13 -30.99 -26.12
C PHE A 89 -8.60 -32.39 -26.52
N THR A 90 -9.21 -32.52 -27.70
CA THR A 90 -9.61 -33.81 -28.25
C THR A 90 -8.70 -34.18 -29.41
N ASN A 91 -7.99 -35.29 -29.28
CA ASN A 91 -7.20 -35.84 -30.37
C ASN A 91 -8.13 -36.56 -31.37
N LEU A 92 -8.21 -36.03 -32.59
CA LEU A 92 -9.10 -36.54 -33.63
C LEU A 92 -8.71 -37.93 -34.17
N SER A 93 -7.45 -38.35 -33.98
CA SER A 93 -6.96 -39.64 -34.47
C SER A 93 -7.31 -40.82 -33.56
N ASN A 94 -7.43 -40.59 -32.25
CA ASN A 94 -7.71 -41.65 -31.26
C ASN A 94 -8.93 -41.35 -30.39
N GLN A 95 -9.65 -40.25 -30.68
CA GLN A 95 -10.82 -39.75 -29.95
C GLN A 95 -10.59 -39.53 -28.45
N GLN A 96 -9.33 -39.45 -28.00
CA GLN A 96 -9.03 -39.18 -26.59
C GLN A 96 -9.20 -37.70 -26.28
N THR A 97 -9.91 -37.41 -25.20
CA THR A 97 -10.11 -36.06 -24.68
C THR A 97 -9.27 -35.87 -23.42
N GLN A 98 -8.56 -34.75 -23.35
CA GLN A 98 -7.71 -34.35 -22.23
C GLN A 98 -8.13 -32.97 -21.72
N PHE A 99 -8.05 -32.77 -20.41
CA PHE A 99 -8.26 -31.49 -19.75
C PHE A 99 -6.90 -30.92 -19.37
N ILE A 100 -6.54 -29.77 -19.94
CA ILE A 100 -5.28 -29.10 -19.66
C ILE A 100 -5.58 -27.89 -18.77
N PRO A 101 -5.14 -27.88 -17.50
CA PRO A 101 -5.35 -26.75 -16.62
C PRO A 101 -4.54 -25.54 -17.09
N LEU A 102 -5.15 -24.36 -17.04
CA LEU A 102 -4.48 -23.09 -17.27
C LEU A 102 -4.14 -22.43 -15.93
N PRO A 103 -3.16 -21.51 -15.87
CA PRO A 103 -2.85 -20.78 -14.65
C PRO A 103 -4.06 -20.02 -14.12
N SER A 104 -4.49 -20.35 -12.91
CA SER A 104 -5.56 -19.64 -12.22
C SER A 104 -5.15 -18.22 -11.86
N LYS A 105 -6.11 -17.31 -11.99
CA LYS A 105 -5.95 -15.94 -11.50
C LYS A 105 -6.49 -15.85 -10.07
N VAL A 106 -5.86 -14.98 -9.30
CA VAL A 106 -6.30 -14.57 -7.97
C VAL A 106 -6.59 -13.08 -7.99
N LYS A 107 -7.72 -12.70 -7.42
CA LYS A 107 -7.99 -11.32 -7.03
C LYS A 107 -7.36 -11.09 -5.66
N THR A 108 -6.50 -10.10 -5.58
CA THR A 108 -5.78 -9.73 -4.35
C THR A 108 -6.16 -8.32 -3.95
N LYS A 109 -6.66 -8.17 -2.73
CA LYS A 109 -7.02 -6.89 -2.13
C LYS A 109 -6.25 -6.68 -0.84
N PHE A 110 -5.67 -5.51 -0.66
CA PHE A 110 -4.99 -5.16 0.57
C PHE A 110 -4.93 -3.65 0.78
N THR A 111 -4.67 -3.26 2.02
CA THR A 111 -4.32 -1.89 2.38
C THR A 111 -2.87 -1.89 2.83
N PHE A 112 -2.09 -0.88 2.49
CA PHE A 112 -0.76 -0.72 3.06
C PHE A 112 -0.52 0.70 3.56
N ASP A 113 0.26 0.80 4.63
CA ASP A 113 0.79 2.05 5.15
C ASP A 113 2.27 2.14 4.80
N ALA A 114 2.63 3.18 4.06
CA ALA A 114 3.99 3.65 3.87
C ALA A 114 4.40 4.49 5.08
N ILE A 115 5.28 3.96 5.93
CA ILE A 115 5.71 4.63 7.16
C ILE A 115 7.01 5.40 6.91
N LEU A 116 6.97 6.70 7.18
CA LEU A 116 8.05 7.63 6.87
C LEU A 116 8.44 8.42 8.12
N PRO A 117 9.73 8.74 8.30
CA PRO A 117 10.13 9.74 9.29
C PRO A 117 9.55 11.11 8.93
N LEU A 118 9.34 11.95 9.93
CA LEU A 118 9.05 13.35 9.69
C LEU A 118 10.22 14.05 9.01
N THR A 119 9.91 14.93 8.05
CA THR A 119 10.92 15.84 7.50
C THR A 119 11.09 17.03 8.44
N PRO A 120 12.21 17.78 8.35
CA PRO A 120 12.39 19.01 9.13
C PRO A 120 11.25 20.03 8.95
N GLU A 121 10.67 20.09 7.75
CA GLU A 121 9.49 20.91 7.44
C GLU A 121 8.24 20.48 8.21
N ASP A 122 8.02 19.17 8.38
CA ASP A 122 6.89 18.67 9.16
C ASP A 122 7.06 19.03 10.64
N VAL A 123 8.29 18.95 11.17
CA VAL A 123 8.59 19.32 12.56
C VAL A 123 8.36 20.81 12.80
N ALA A 124 8.76 21.67 11.87
CA ALA A 124 8.52 23.11 11.95
C ALA A 124 7.02 23.47 11.98
N LYS A 125 6.18 22.71 11.27
CA LYS A 125 4.71 22.90 11.28
C LYS A 125 4.05 22.42 12.56
N LEU A 126 4.72 21.55 13.33
CA LEU A 126 4.23 21.04 14.61
C LEU A 126 4.69 21.91 15.80
N ALA A 127 5.65 22.83 15.59
CA ALA A 127 6.08 23.74 16.63
C ALA A 127 4.92 24.69 17.01
N PRO A 128 4.61 24.86 18.31
CA PRO A 128 3.66 25.87 18.72
C PRO A 128 4.13 27.26 18.24
N PRO A 129 3.20 28.17 17.87
CA PRO A 129 3.54 29.56 17.61
C PRO A 129 4.33 30.12 18.80
N PRO A 130 5.37 30.95 18.58
CA PRO A 130 6.10 31.60 19.66
C PRO A 130 5.11 32.25 20.63
N GLU A 131 5.21 31.91 21.92
CA GLU A 131 4.42 32.57 22.96
C GLU A 131 4.68 34.07 22.87
N GLU A 132 3.62 34.86 22.64
CA GLU A 132 3.68 36.30 22.86
C GLU A 132 4.11 36.52 24.31
N ILE A 133 5.33 37.02 24.47
CA ILE A 133 5.83 37.53 25.74
C ILE A 133 4.87 38.66 26.14
N LYS A 134 3.97 38.37 27.08
CA LYS A 134 3.20 39.39 27.79
C LYS A 134 4.18 40.16 28.67
N ASP A 135 4.80 41.17 28.08
CA ASP A 135 5.60 42.15 28.79
C ASP A 135 4.67 42.93 29.74
N GLY A 136 4.99 42.93 31.04
CA GLY A 136 4.15 43.61 32.03
C GLY A 136 4.19 43.06 33.46
N GLN A 137 5.36 42.65 33.95
CA GLN A 137 5.57 42.51 35.39
C GLN A 137 6.36 43.72 35.89
N THR A 138 5.66 44.78 36.32
CA THR A 138 6.29 45.86 37.08
C THR A 138 6.44 45.44 38.55
N PRO A 139 7.64 45.49 39.15
CA PRO A 139 7.82 45.25 40.57
C PRO A 139 7.38 46.49 41.35
N LYS A 140 6.40 46.34 42.24
CA LYS A 140 6.09 47.37 43.25
C LYS A 140 7.05 47.21 44.44
N LYS A 141 7.75 48.30 44.72
CA LYS A 141 8.61 48.56 45.87
C LYS A 141 7.77 48.94 47.09
#